data_AF-A0A1V5RXA9-F1
#
_entry.id   AF-A0A1V5RXA9-F1
#
_cell.length_a   1.000
_cell.length_b   1.000
_cell.length_c   1.000
_cell.angle_alpha   90.00
_cell.angle_beta   90.00
_cell.angle_gamma   90.00
#
_symmetry.space_group_name_H-M   'P 1'
#
loop_
_entity.id
_entity.type
_entity.pdbx_description
1 polymer ?
#
loop_
_entity_poly.entity_id
_entity_poly.type
_entity_poly.pdbx_seq_one_letter_code
_entity_poly.pdbx_strand_id
1 'polypeptide(L)' 'MFDENASCHIAFGKGYSDTVEGFENLTEAQLREKGLNDSMIHVDFMVGSDDLSIVGYKDGVAFEIFKDSTWAF' A
#
# COMPACT_ATOMS: atom_id res chain seq x y z
N MET A 1 -4.76 11.01 -10.23
CA MET A 1 -3.61 11.93 -10.02
C MET A 1 -3.86 13.06 -9.02
N PHE A 2 -4.92 13.89 -9.09
CA PHE A 2 -5.10 14.94 -8.07
C PHE A 2 -5.61 14.39 -6.72
N ASP A 3 -6.62 13.52 -6.76
CA ASP A 3 -7.26 13.03 -5.53
C ASP A 3 -6.38 12.04 -4.74
N GLU A 4 -5.58 11.20 -5.42
CA GLU A 4 -4.67 10.22 -4.79
C GLU A 4 -3.53 10.87 -3.98
N ASN A 5 -3.18 12.13 -4.33
CA ASN A 5 -2.13 12.90 -3.65
C ASN A 5 -2.70 13.78 -2.53
N ALA A 6 -4.03 13.86 -2.40
CA ALA A 6 -4.72 14.60 -1.35
C ALA A 6 -5.21 13.70 -0.19
N SER A 7 -5.16 12.38 -0.37
CA SER A 7 -5.71 11.39 0.57
C SER A 7 -4.93 10.08 0.48
N CYS A 8 -4.85 9.34 1.58
CA CYS A 8 -4.51 7.92 1.52
C CYS A 8 -5.44 7.20 0.53
N HIS A 9 -4.90 6.24 -0.22
CA HIS A 9 -5.64 5.46 -1.20
C HIS A 9 -5.23 3.99 -1.14
N ILE A 10 -6.09 3.13 -1.69
CA ILE A 10 -5.83 1.71 -1.90
C ILE A 10 -6.10 1.43 -3.38
N ALA A 11 -5.31 0.54 -3.97
CA ALA A 11 -5.49 0.12 -5.36
C ALA A 11 -6.08 -1.29 -5.45
N PHE A 12 -7.11 -1.47 -6.26
CA PHE A 12 -7.50 -2.79 -6.74
C PHE A 12 -6.82 -3.11 -8.07
N GLY A 13 -6.31 -4.33 -8.18
CA GLY A 13 -5.71 -4.84 -9.41
C GLY A 13 -4.19 -5.00 -9.32
N LYS A 14 -3.48 -4.64 -10.38
CA LYS A 14 -2.08 -4.98 -10.58
C LYS A 14 -1.18 -4.33 -9.53
N GLY A 15 -0.39 -5.12 -8.82
CA GLY A 15 0.67 -4.60 -7.97
C GLY A 15 1.87 -4.14 -8.79
N TYR A 16 2.59 -3.14 -8.29
CA TYR A 16 3.85 -2.71 -8.89
C TYR A 16 5.00 -3.58 -8.39
N SER A 17 5.83 -4.10 -9.29
CA SER A 17 6.88 -5.06 -8.94
C SER A 17 7.95 -4.45 -8.05
N ASP A 18 8.22 -3.15 -8.21
CA ASP A 18 9.20 -2.38 -7.43
C ASP A 18 8.84 -2.19 -5.95
N THR A 19 7.63 -2.57 -5.52
CA THR A 19 7.26 -2.66 -4.09
C THR A 19 7.79 -3.93 -3.43
N VAL A 20 8.41 -4.84 -4.18
CA VAL A 20 9.02 -6.07 -3.69
C VAL A 20 10.54 -5.93 -3.68
N GLU A 21 11.17 -6.22 -2.55
CA GLU A 21 12.63 -6.17 -2.43
C GLU A 21 13.33 -7.15 -3.40
N GLY A 22 14.27 -6.63 -4.20
CA GLY A 22 15.04 -7.40 -5.18
C GLY A 22 14.26 -7.77 -6.45
N PHE A 23 13.17 -7.06 -6.76
CA PHE A 23 12.28 -7.35 -7.90
C PHE A 23 13.00 -7.46 -9.26
N GLU A 24 14.13 -6.78 -9.43
CA GLU A 24 14.91 -6.81 -10.67
C GLU A 24 15.47 -8.19 -11.02
N ASN A 25 15.56 -9.09 -10.02
CA ASN A 25 16.04 -10.46 -10.19
C ASN A 25 14.90 -11.49 -10.16
N LEU A 26 13.65 -11.05 -10.17
CA LEU A 26 12.47 -11.92 -10.03
C LEU A 26 11.66 -11.98 -11.32
N THR A 27 11.15 -13.18 -11.61
CA THR A 27 10.13 -13.39 -12.63
C THR A 27 8.75 -13.03 -12.10
N GLU A 28 7.80 -12.77 -13.00
CA GLU A 28 6.38 -12.55 -12.67
C GLU A 28 5.79 -13.67 -11.80
N ALA A 29 6.17 -14.93 -12.05
CA ALA A 29 5.72 -16.06 -11.24
C ALA A 29 6.25 -15.97 -9.79
N GLN A 30 7.52 -15.61 -9.62
CA GLN A 30 8.13 -15.42 -8.29
C GLN A 30 7.56 -14.20 -7.56
N LEU A 31 7.20 -13.13 -8.28
CA LEU A 31 6.51 -11.97 -7.70
C LEU A 31 5.11 -12.36 -7.18
N ARG A 32 4.36 -13.18 -7.93
CA ARG A 32 3.08 -13.72 -7.46
C ARG A 32 3.22 -14.61 -6.24
N GLU A 33 4.24 -15.47 -6.20
CA GLU A 33 4.54 -16.30 -5.01
C GLU A 33 4.84 -15.45 -3.77
N LYS A 34 5.41 -14.25 -3.95
CA LYS A 34 5.62 -13.27 -2.88
C LYS A 34 4.37 -12.45 -2.53
N GLY A 35 3.24 -12.73 -3.17
CA GLY A 35 1.95 -12.08 -2.89
C GLY A 35 1.65 -10.86 -3.76
N LEU A 36 2.44 -10.57 -4.79
CA LEU A 36 2.12 -9.49 -5.72
C LEU A 36 0.89 -9.87 -6.55
N ASN A 37 -0.14 -9.02 -6.51
CA ASN A 37 -1.36 -9.27 -7.26
C ASN A 37 -1.16 -9.02 -8.77
N ASP A 38 -1.65 -9.94 -9.60
CA ASP A 38 -1.62 -9.81 -11.06
C ASP A 38 -3.01 -9.49 -11.62
N SER A 39 -3.09 -8.45 -12.46
CA SER A 39 -4.33 -8.01 -13.09
C SER A 39 -4.05 -7.15 -14.33
N MET A 40 -5.06 -6.99 -15.19
CA MET A 40 -5.01 -6.07 -16.33
C MET A 40 -5.31 -4.62 -15.95
N ILE A 41 -5.94 -4.40 -14.80
CA ILE A 41 -6.34 -3.06 -14.32
C ILE A 41 -5.55 -2.69 -13.09
N HIS A 42 -5.46 -1.39 -12.82
CA HIS A 42 -5.01 -0.80 -11.57
C HIS A 42 -5.93 0.39 -11.31
N VAL A 43 -6.68 0.37 -10.21
CA VAL A 43 -7.68 1.38 -9.91
C VAL A 43 -7.53 1.84 -8.47
N ASP A 44 -7.08 3.07 -8.32
CA ASP A 44 -6.96 3.75 -7.03
C ASP A 44 -8.31 4.29 -6.56
N PHE A 45 -8.58 4.11 -5.28
CA PHE A 45 -9.69 4.76 -4.59
C PHE A 45 -9.24 5.30 -3.24
N MET A 46 -9.71 6.49 -2.92
CA MET A 46 -9.28 7.26 -1.77
C MET A 46 -10.05 6.79 -0.53
N VAL A 47 -9.34 6.63 0.59
CA VAL A 47 -9.87 6.15 1.87
C VAL A 47 -9.51 7.06 3.05
N GLY A 48 -8.80 8.15 2.80
CA GLY A 48 -8.47 9.15 3.81
C GLY A 48 -9.68 9.99 4.21
N SER A 49 -9.73 10.31 5.50
CA SER A 49 -10.64 11.26 6.13
C SER A 49 -9.84 12.19 7.03
N ASP A 50 -10.45 13.05 7.84
CA ASP A 50 -9.82 13.88 8.87
C ASP A 50 -9.66 13.18 10.23
N ASP A 51 -10.35 12.05 10.41
CA ASP A 51 -10.31 11.18 11.59
C ASP A 51 -9.57 9.86 11.36
N LEU A 52 -8.83 9.72 10.25
CA LEU A 52 -8.11 8.49 9.91
C LEU A 52 -7.00 8.20 10.91
N SER A 53 -6.98 6.98 11.43
CA SER A 53 -5.88 6.43 12.23
C SER A 53 -5.30 5.20 11.56
N ILE A 54 -3.97 5.11 11.48
CA ILE A 54 -3.25 3.97 10.86
C ILE A 54 -2.30 3.39 11.89
N VAL A 55 -2.47 2.09 12.18
CA VAL A 55 -1.58 1.31 13.05
C VAL A 55 -0.87 0.26 12.22
N GLY A 56 0.47 0.35 12.19
CA GLY A 56 1.33 -0.66 11.61
C GLY A 56 1.63 -1.75 12.64
N TYR A 57 1.65 -3.01 12.21
CA TYR A 57 2.01 -4.13 13.07
C TYR A 57 3.29 -4.80 12.54
N LYS A 58 4.26 -4.99 13.43
CA LYS A 58 5.48 -5.76 13.13
C LYS A 58 5.73 -6.76 14.24
N ASP A 59 5.78 -8.04 13.88
CA ASP A 59 5.97 -9.15 14.82
C ASP A 59 4.98 -9.14 16.00
N GLY A 60 3.74 -8.72 15.73
CA GLY A 60 2.67 -8.58 16.73
C GLY A 60 2.71 -7.30 17.56
N VAL A 61 3.73 -6.44 17.41
CA VAL A 61 3.83 -5.15 18.10
C VAL A 61 3.15 -4.07 17.27
N ALA A 62 2.30 -3.28 17.92
CA ALA A 62 1.57 -2.17 17.31
C ALA A 62 2.39 -0.86 17.33
N PHE A 63 2.38 -0.13 16.23
CA PHE A 63 3.01 1.17 16.05
C PHE A 63 1.99 2.14 15.45
N GLU A 64 1.71 3.24 16.12
CA GLU A 64 0.89 4.31 15.55
C GLU A 64 1.70 5.00 14.44
N ILE A 65 1.14 5.01 13.23
CA ILE A 65 1.74 5.66 12.07
C ILE A 65 1.00 6.97 11.80
N PHE A 66 -0.33 6.92 11.75
CA PHE A 66 -1.20 8.10 11.68
C PHE A 66 -2.14 8.15 12.87
N LYS A 67 -2.44 9.37 13.33
CA LYS A 67 -3.51 9.69 14.26
C LYS A 67 -4.15 11.00 13.84
N ASP A 68 -5.48 11.04 13.79
CA ASP A 68 -6.25 12.20 13.32
C ASP A 68 -5.69 12.75 11.98
N SER A 69 -5.43 11.82 11.06
CA SER A 69 -4.99 12.06 9.67
C SER A 69 -3.64 12.73 9.48
N THR A 70 -2.83 12.81 10.53
CA THR A 70 -1.43 13.27 10.46
C THR A 70 -0.48 12.19 10.99
N TRP A 71 0.80 12.32 10.63
CA TRP A 71 1.88 11.52 11.20
C TRP A 71 1.89 11.63 12.73
N ALA A 72 2.01 10.48 13.40
CA ALA A 72 2.01 10.41 14.87
C ALA A 72 3.33 10.85 15.52
N PHE A 73 4.38 11.12 14.73
CA PHE A 73 5.74 11.47 15.17
C PHE A 73 6.38 12.56 14.30
#